data_AF-A0A2G2GGA9-F1
#
_entry.id   AF-A0A2G2GGA9-F1
#
_cell.length_a   1.000
_cell.length_b   1.000
_cell.length_c   1.000
_cell.angle_alpha   90.00
_cell.angle_beta   90.00
_cell.angle_gamma   90.00
#
_symmetry.space_group_name_H-M   'P 1'
#
loop_
_entity.id
_entity.type
_entity.pdbx_description
1 polymer ?
#
loop_
_entity_poly.entity_id
_entity_poly.type
_entity_poly.pdbx_seq_one_letter_code
_entity_poly.pdbx_strand_id
1 'polypeptide(L)'
;MNRQQVTKLRQSLLDWYDVQGRELPWRIRPEDRAVGVIANPYPIWLSEIMCQQTRIQTVIPYHAKFIARWPDVQALAAASQDEVYGQWAGLGYYARARNLHNCARQIAAAGQFPDHEQGWLDLPGIGPYTAAAMMAILYDVPTNVVDGNVERVMARLFAVQNPLPGAKPELRKLAHSLITDQRSGDYAQAIMDLGALVCTPKSPKCGTCPWMKSCAAHEKGNPGQFPLRTAKPPRPERFGMVFVLQNENQILLQKRPEKGLLGGMSQVPGTPWNDRIWTVAEAHAFAPCAGDWQKMGEIRHVFTHFSLNVQVMHLQVGDRLNPSDGWWAQIDRLGQAALPSLYKKVLGLCL
;
A
#
# COMPACT_ATOMS: atom_id res chain seq x y z
N MET A 1 -29.76 -0.32 -15.41
CA MET A 1 -29.35 -0.70 -16.78
C MET A 1 -30.03 -2.01 -17.15
N ASN A 2 -30.37 -2.21 -18.42
CA ASN A 2 -30.85 -3.51 -18.91
C ASN A 2 -29.66 -4.43 -19.28
N ARG A 3 -29.95 -5.72 -19.49
CA ARG A 3 -28.93 -6.74 -19.82
C ARG A 3 -28.11 -6.38 -21.07
N GLN A 4 -28.77 -5.86 -22.11
CA GLN A 4 -28.11 -5.49 -23.36
C GLN A 4 -27.09 -4.36 -23.17
N GLN A 5 -27.40 -3.37 -22.33
CA GLN A 5 -26.48 -2.29 -21.98
C GLN A 5 -25.26 -2.82 -21.23
N VAL A 6 -25.46 -3.75 -20.28
CA VAL A 6 -24.35 -4.38 -19.54
C VAL A 6 -23.43 -5.13 -20.50
N THR A 7 -24.00 -5.96 -21.39
CA THR A 7 -23.21 -6.70 -22.39
C THR A 7 -22.38 -5.76 -23.28
N LYS A 8 -22.97 -4.67 -23.80
CA LYS A 8 -22.24 -3.70 -24.63
C LYS A 8 -21.11 -2.99 -23.88
N LEU A 9 -21.34 -2.59 -22.62
CA LEU A 9 -20.29 -1.97 -21.80
C LEU A 9 -19.16 -2.95 -21.51
N ARG A 10 -19.48 -4.19 -21.15
CA ARG A 10 -18.46 -5.21 -20.90
C ARG A 10 -17.65 -5.49 -22.17
N GLN A 11 -18.32 -5.71 -23.29
CA GLN A 11 -17.66 -5.99 -24.56
C GLN A 11 -16.69 -4.87 -24.94
N SER A 12 -17.15 -3.61 -24.97
CA SER A 12 -16.29 -2.47 -25.32
C SER A 12 -15.11 -2.28 -24.36
N LEU A 13 -15.26 -2.62 -23.07
CA LEU A 13 -14.16 -2.59 -22.11
C LEU A 13 -13.16 -3.72 -22.36
N LEU A 14 -13.64 -4.94 -22.63
CA LEU A 14 -12.81 -6.10 -22.88
C LEU A 14 -12.06 -5.97 -24.20
N ASP A 15 -12.71 -5.50 -25.26
CA ASP A 15 -12.07 -5.20 -26.56
C ASP A 15 -10.95 -4.17 -26.39
N TRP A 16 -11.19 -3.13 -25.56
CA TRP A 16 -10.16 -2.15 -25.23
C TRP A 16 -9.01 -2.79 -24.43
N TYR A 17 -9.32 -3.65 -23.46
CA TYR A 17 -8.32 -4.31 -22.61
C TYR A 17 -7.43 -5.26 -23.40
N ASP A 18 -7.97 -5.97 -24.38
CA ASP A 18 -7.22 -6.90 -25.22
C ASP A 18 -6.10 -6.18 -26.00
N VAL A 19 -6.33 -4.90 -26.36
CA VAL A 19 -5.35 -4.09 -27.11
C VAL A 19 -4.51 -3.17 -26.22
N GLN A 20 -5.11 -2.58 -25.18
CA GLN A 20 -4.52 -1.47 -24.40
C GLN A 20 -4.24 -1.84 -22.93
N GLY A 21 -4.61 -3.04 -22.49
CA GLY A 21 -4.33 -3.54 -21.16
C GLY A 21 -2.83 -3.57 -20.89
N ARG A 22 -2.43 -3.30 -19.65
CA ARG A 22 -1.00 -3.28 -19.28
C ARG A 22 -0.42 -4.68 -19.34
N GLU A 23 0.80 -4.78 -19.85
CA GLU A 23 1.67 -5.93 -19.64
C GLU A 23 2.38 -5.77 -18.29
N LEU A 24 2.19 -6.73 -17.40
CA LEU A 24 2.78 -6.73 -16.06
C LEU A 24 3.38 -8.11 -15.76
N PRO A 25 4.51 -8.19 -15.04
CA PRO A 25 5.22 -9.47 -14.84
C PRO A 25 4.39 -10.57 -14.14
N TRP A 26 3.39 -10.18 -13.37
CA TRP A 26 2.51 -11.09 -12.62
C TRP A 26 1.16 -11.32 -13.29
N ARG A 27 0.90 -10.70 -14.44
CA ARG A 27 -0.41 -10.74 -15.08
C ARG A 27 -0.47 -11.87 -16.10
N ILE A 28 -1.53 -12.67 -16.01
CA ILE A 28 -1.93 -13.59 -17.08
C ILE A 28 -2.94 -12.88 -17.97
N ARG A 29 -2.59 -12.73 -19.25
CA ARG A 29 -3.41 -12.06 -20.27
C ARG A 29 -4.32 -13.07 -21.01
N PRO A 30 -5.34 -12.59 -21.74
CA PRO A 30 -6.23 -13.45 -22.53
C PRO A 30 -5.48 -14.38 -23.49
N GLU A 31 -4.44 -13.86 -24.15
CA GLU A 31 -3.57 -14.62 -25.04
C GLU A 31 -2.78 -15.74 -24.33
N ASP A 32 -2.35 -15.51 -23.09
CA ASP A 32 -1.68 -16.53 -22.27
C ASP A 32 -2.66 -17.66 -21.91
N ARG A 33 -3.89 -17.31 -21.53
CA ARG A 33 -4.95 -18.30 -21.23
C ARG A 33 -5.34 -19.10 -22.46
N ALA A 34 -5.39 -18.46 -23.63
CA ALA A 34 -5.73 -19.11 -24.90
C ALA A 34 -4.76 -20.23 -25.27
N VAL A 35 -3.49 -20.13 -24.86
CA VAL A 35 -2.47 -21.18 -25.05
C VAL A 35 -2.29 -22.08 -23.82
N GLY A 36 -3.19 -21.99 -22.84
CA GLY A 36 -3.24 -22.90 -21.70
C GLY A 36 -2.31 -22.54 -20.53
N VAL A 37 -1.82 -21.29 -20.45
CA VAL A 37 -1.05 -20.84 -19.28
C VAL A 37 -1.95 -20.82 -18.04
N ILE A 38 -1.51 -21.55 -17.01
CA ILE A 38 -2.19 -21.60 -15.72
C ILE A 38 -1.60 -20.50 -14.80
N ALA A 39 -2.48 -19.72 -14.19
CA ALA A 39 -2.09 -18.66 -13.28
C ALA A 39 -1.42 -19.23 -12.01
N ASN A 40 -0.19 -18.81 -11.73
CA ASN A 40 0.47 -19.11 -10.46
C ASN A 40 -0.03 -18.12 -9.38
N PRO A 41 -0.69 -18.60 -8.29
CA PRO A 41 -1.22 -17.72 -7.25
C PRO A 41 -0.17 -16.86 -6.55
N TYR A 42 1.05 -17.38 -6.35
CA TYR A 42 2.08 -16.71 -5.56
C TYR A 42 2.50 -15.34 -6.12
N PRO A 43 2.98 -15.21 -7.36
CA PRO A 43 3.39 -13.91 -7.91
C PRO A 43 2.21 -12.94 -8.04
N ILE A 44 1.00 -13.42 -8.32
CA ILE A 44 -0.21 -12.60 -8.43
C ILE A 44 -0.57 -12.03 -7.05
N TRP A 45 -0.71 -12.89 -6.05
CA TRP A 45 -1.02 -12.48 -4.68
C TRP A 45 0.01 -11.49 -4.13
N LEU A 46 1.31 -11.78 -4.32
CA LEU A 46 2.40 -10.88 -3.92
C LEU A 46 2.22 -9.49 -4.54
N SER A 47 1.92 -9.43 -5.84
CA SER A 47 1.70 -8.17 -6.54
C SER A 47 0.49 -7.39 -6.01
N GLU A 48 -0.60 -8.08 -5.68
CA GLU A 48 -1.82 -7.48 -5.14
C GLU A 48 -1.54 -6.80 -3.80
N ILE A 49 -0.76 -7.44 -2.92
CA ILE A 49 -0.35 -6.84 -1.64
C ILE A 49 0.60 -5.66 -1.87
N MET A 50 1.58 -5.79 -2.77
CA MET A 50 2.53 -4.72 -3.07
C MET A 50 1.84 -3.48 -3.70
N CYS A 51 0.85 -3.67 -4.56
CA CYS A 51 0.13 -2.59 -5.24
C CYS A 51 -0.81 -1.80 -4.32
N GLN A 52 -1.11 -2.29 -3.11
CA GLN A 52 -1.91 -1.53 -2.15
C GLN A 52 -1.27 -0.17 -1.82
N GLN A 53 -1.91 0.92 -2.24
CA GLN A 53 -1.43 2.29 -2.05
C GLN A 53 -0.01 2.56 -2.60
N THR A 54 0.47 1.73 -3.53
CA THR A 54 1.80 1.85 -4.15
C THR A 54 1.66 1.86 -5.67
N ARG A 55 2.42 2.72 -6.36
CA ARG A 55 2.35 2.81 -7.83
C ARG A 55 2.97 1.56 -8.45
N ILE A 56 2.37 1.06 -9.53
CA ILE A 56 2.85 -0.14 -10.23
C ILE A 56 4.32 -0.01 -10.66
N GLN A 57 4.74 1.14 -11.20
CA GLN A 57 6.14 1.36 -11.61
C GLN A 57 7.13 1.20 -10.45
N THR A 58 6.71 1.53 -9.23
CA THR A 58 7.52 1.29 -8.01
C THR A 58 7.50 -0.19 -7.63
N VAL A 59 6.38 -0.90 -7.83
CA VAL A 59 6.21 -2.31 -7.47
C VAL A 59 7.02 -3.24 -8.38
N ILE A 60 7.08 -2.99 -9.70
CA ILE A 60 7.75 -3.87 -10.67
C ILE A 60 9.15 -4.34 -10.22
N PRO A 61 10.11 -3.44 -9.89
CA PRO A 61 11.44 -3.87 -9.48
C PRO A 61 11.47 -4.58 -8.12
N TYR A 62 10.52 -4.29 -7.22
CA TYR A 62 10.43 -5.00 -5.93
C TYR A 62 9.86 -6.40 -6.11
N HIS A 63 8.81 -6.55 -6.91
CA HIS A 63 8.22 -7.84 -7.23
C HIS A 63 9.27 -8.77 -7.83
N ALA A 64 10.03 -8.32 -8.83
CA ALA A 64 11.11 -9.09 -9.44
C ALA A 64 12.18 -9.54 -8.42
N LYS A 65 12.60 -8.64 -7.51
CA LYS A 65 13.56 -8.99 -6.44
C LYS A 65 12.99 -10.01 -5.45
N PHE A 66 11.73 -9.87 -5.07
CA PHE A 66 11.07 -10.82 -4.16
C PHE A 66 10.96 -12.19 -4.80
N ILE A 67 10.51 -12.30 -6.05
CA ILE A 67 10.41 -13.57 -6.76
C ILE A 67 11.79 -14.21 -6.95
N ALA A 68 12.83 -13.42 -7.26
CA ALA A 68 14.18 -13.96 -7.38
C ALA A 68 14.74 -14.49 -6.04
N ARG A 69 14.39 -13.85 -4.92
CA ARG A 69 14.88 -14.24 -3.59
C ARG A 69 14.05 -15.38 -2.97
N TRP A 70 12.74 -15.34 -3.17
CA TRP A 70 11.77 -16.30 -2.67
C TRP A 70 10.89 -16.73 -3.85
N PRO A 71 11.26 -17.80 -4.57
CA PRO A 71 10.56 -18.21 -5.80
C PRO A 71 9.14 -18.72 -5.57
N ASP A 72 8.83 -19.19 -4.35
CA ASP A 72 7.53 -19.71 -3.95
C ASP A 72 7.13 -19.26 -2.53
N VAL A 73 5.91 -19.63 -2.13
CA VAL A 73 5.35 -19.25 -0.84
C VAL A 73 6.06 -19.94 0.32
N GLN A 74 6.60 -21.14 0.12
CA GLN A 74 7.36 -21.90 1.11
C GLN A 74 8.68 -21.21 1.44
N ALA A 75 9.42 -20.76 0.42
CA ALA A 75 10.65 -19.99 0.57
C ALA A 75 10.39 -18.66 1.28
N LEU A 76 9.30 -17.96 0.93
CA LEU A 76 8.91 -16.74 1.63
C LEU A 76 8.53 -16.99 3.10
N ALA A 77 7.81 -18.08 3.38
CA ALA A 77 7.39 -18.45 4.73
C ALA A 77 8.55 -18.85 5.64
N ALA A 78 9.59 -19.48 5.08
CA ALA A 78 10.80 -19.90 5.79
C ALA A 78 11.76 -18.74 6.09
N ALA A 79 11.60 -17.59 5.44
CA ALA A 79 12.45 -16.42 5.64
C ALA A 79 12.34 -15.86 7.07
N SER A 80 13.40 -15.19 7.53
CA SER A 80 13.30 -14.40 8.75
C SER A 80 12.48 -13.13 8.51
N GLN A 81 11.83 -12.62 9.56
CA GLN A 81 11.04 -11.40 9.46
C GLN A 81 11.89 -10.19 9.06
N ASP A 82 13.12 -10.10 9.56
CA ASP A 82 14.02 -9.00 9.23
C ASP A 82 14.48 -9.02 7.77
N GLU A 83 14.69 -10.20 7.17
CA GLU A 83 14.97 -10.30 5.73
C GLU A 83 13.80 -9.78 4.88
N VAL A 84 12.57 -10.20 5.20
CA VAL A 84 11.36 -9.74 4.49
C VAL A 84 11.19 -8.23 4.63
N TYR A 85 11.41 -7.69 5.83
CA TYR A 85 11.30 -6.25 6.07
C TYR A 85 12.40 -5.46 5.37
N GLY A 86 13.63 -6.00 5.34
CA GLY A 86 14.75 -5.44 4.60
C GLY A 86 14.44 -5.33 3.11
N GLN A 87 13.89 -6.38 2.50
CA GLN A 87 13.50 -6.34 1.08
C GLN A 87 12.29 -5.46 0.81
N TRP A 88 11.35 -5.35 1.76
CA TRP A 88 10.19 -4.45 1.64
C TRP A 88 10.55 -2.96 1.83
N ALA A 89 11.76 -2.67 2.32
CA ALA A 89 12.15 -1.32 2.68
C ALA A 89 12.02 -0.36 1.48
N GLY A 90 11.20 0.68 1.65
CA GLY A 90 10.90 1.66 0.59
C GLY A 90 9.52 1.53 -0.06
N LEU A 91 8.85 0.38 0.02
CA LEU A 91 7.46 0.24 -0.46
C LEU A 91 6.43 0.93 0.46
N GLY A 92 6.83 1.22 1.70
CA GLY A 92 5.95 1.86 2.69
C GLY A 92 4.85 0.95 3.22
N TYR A 93 4.11 1.44 4.21
CA TYR A 93 3.02 0.73 4.89
C TYR A 93 3.40 -0.70 5.32
N TYR A 94 4.40 -0.82 6.19
CA TYR A 94 5.07 -2.07 6.58
C TYR A 94 4.19 -3.11 7.28
N ALA A 95 3.01 -2.70 7.77
CA ALA A 95 1.98 -3.65 8.20
C ALA A 95 1.63 -4.65 7.08
N ARG A 96 1.73 -4.24 5.81
CA ARG A 96 1.59 -5.13 4.64
C ARG A 96 2.68 -6.18 4.58
N ALA A 97 3.94 -5.82 4.80
CA ALA A 97 5.06 -6.77 4.81
C ALA A 97 4.89 -7.83 5.89
N ARG A 98 4.47 -7.40 7.09
CA ARG A 98 4.19 -8.30 8.20
C ARG A 98 3.04 -9.25 7.88
N ASN A 99 1.92 -8.70 7.43
CA ASN A 99 0.74 -9.48 7.12
C ASN A 99 1.01 -10.44 5.95
N LEU A 100 1.71 -10.00 4.91
CA LEU A 100 2.20 -10.84 3.82
C LEU A 100 2.98 -12.04 4.34
N HIS A 101 3.96 -11.81 5.23
CA HIS A 101 4.77 -12.90 5.77
C HIS A 101 3.95 -13.87 6.65
N ASN A 102 3.04 -13.33 7.48
CA ASN A 102 2.12 -14.15 8.27
C ASN A 102 1.18 -14.98 7.38
N CYS A 103 0.65 -14.40 6.31
CA CYS A 103 -0.12 -15.12 5.29
C CYS A 103 0.72 -16.21 4.62
N ALA A 104 1.94 -15.91 4.21
CA ALA A 104 2.83 -16.87 3.57
C ALA A 104 3.02 -18.10 4.46
N ARG A 105 3.22 -17.89 5.77
CA ARG A 105 3.33 -18.97 6.76
C ARG A 105 2.06 -19.79 6.88
N GLN A 106 0.89 -19.16 6.91
CA GLN A 106 -0.39 -19.87 6.97
C GLN A 106 -0.65 -20.68 5.69
N ILE A 107 -0.40 -20.09 4.52
CA ILE A 107 -0.55 -20.75 3.21
C ILE A 107 0.43 -21.93 3.08
N ALA A 108 1.70 -21.74 3.45
CA ALA A 108 2.71 -22.78 3.41
C ALA A 108 2.37 -23.95 4.36
N ALA A 109 1.85 -23.65 5.56
CA ALA A 109 1.38 -24.66 6.49
C ALA A 109 0.15 -25.43 5.98
N ALA A 110 -0.76 -24.77 5.27
CA ALA A 110 -1.91 -25.40 4.61
C ALA A 110 -1.52 -26.20 3.35
N GLY A 111 -0.32 -25.98 2.80
CA GLY A 111 0.20 -26.66 1.61
C GLY A 111 -0.35 -26.13 0.28
N GLN A 112 -1.34 -25.25 0.29
CA GLN A 112 -1.97 -24.70 -0.91
C GLN A 112 -2.56 -23.30 -0.68
N PHE A 113 -2.69 -22.54 -1.76
CA PHE A 113 -3.43 -21.28 -1.74
C PHE A 113 -4.94 -21.53 -1.66
N PRO A 114 -5.74 -20.61 -1.06
CA PRO A 114 -7.18 -20.74 -1.05
C PRO A 114 -7.78 -20.72 -2.45
N ASP A 115 -8.78 -21.58 -2.66
CA ASP A 115 -9.55 -21.73 -3.90
C ASP A 115 -10.99 -21.16 -3.79
N HIS A 116 -11.32 -20.55 -2.65
CA HIS A 116 -12.61 -19.94 -2.36
C HIS A 116 -12.45 -18.64 -1.57
N GLU A 117 -13.43 -17.73 -1.68
CA GLU A 117 -13.32 -16.37 -1.15
C GLU A 117 -13.10 -16.33 0.37
N GLN A 118 -13.78 -17.19 1.13
CA GLN A 118 -13.66 -17.23 2.59
C GLN A 118 -12.24 -17.57 3.03
N GLY A 119 -11.60 -18.56 2.40
CA GLY A 119 -10.21 -18.91 2.72
C GLY A 119 -9.23 -17.75 2.45
N TRP A 120 -9.50 -16.87 1.47
CA TRP A 120 -8.74 -15.63 1.31
C TRP A 120 -9.02 -14.63 2.44
N LEU A 121 -10.27 -14.46 2.84
CA LEU A 121 -10.66 -13.52 3.91
C LEU A 121 -10.11 -13.91 5.29
N ASP A 122 -9.89 -15.19 5.54
CA ASP A 122 -9.35 -15.69 6.81
C ASP A 122 -7.84 -15.37 6.96
N LEU A 123 -7.16 -15.01 5.86
CA LEU A 123 -5.74 -14.68 5.87
C LEU A 123 -5.46 -13.25 6.40
N PRO A 124 -4.40 -13.06 7.21
CA PRO A 124 -4.05 -11.76 7.80
C PRO A 124 -3.91 -10.62 6.79
N GLY A 125 -4.71 -9.56 6.94
CA GLY A 125 -4.57 -8.37 6.09
C GLY A 125 -5.12 -8.52 4.67
N ILE A 126 -5.79 -9.63 4.37
CA ILE A 126 -6.63 -9.76 3.18
C ILE A 126 -8.02 -9.20 3.49
N GLY A 127 -8.42 -8.18 2.74
CA GLY A 127 -9.75 -7.60 2.83
C GLY A 127 -10.65 -8.04 1.68
N PRO A 128 -11.93 -7.62 1.68
CA PRO A 128 -12.91 -7.99 0.65
C PRO A 128 -12.45 -7.69 -0.79
N TYR A 129 -11.73 -6.58 -0.99
CA TYR A 129 -11.17 -6.25 -2.31
C TYR A 129 -10.16 -7.30 -2.78
N THR A 130 -9.16 -7.62 -1.97
CA THR A 130 -8.10 -8.56 -2.36
C THR A 130 -8.66 -9.97 -2.51
N ALA A 131 -9.54 -10.42 -1.61
CA ALA A 131 -10.22 -11.71 -1.77
C ALA A 131 -10.99 -11.80 -3.10
N ALA A 132 -11.82 -10.79 -3.41
CA ALA A 132 -12.53 -10.72 -4.70
C ALA A 132 -11.55 -10.71 -5.89
N ALA A 133 -10.46 -9.94 -5.82
CA ALA A 133 -9.47 -9.85 -6.88
C ALA A 133 -8.78 -11.20 -7.13
N MET A 134 -8.36 -11.90 -6.08
CA MET A 134 -7.77 -13.23 -6.22
C MET A 134 -8.76 -14.21 -6.85
N MET A 135 -10.02 -14.20 -6.41
CA MET A 135 -11.07 -15.07 -6.97
C MET A 135 -11.34 -14.81 -8.45
N ALA A 136 -11.42 -13.55 -8.87
CA ALA A 136 -11.60 -13.21 -10.27
C ALA A 136 -10.35 -13.56 -11.10
N ILE A 137 -9.17 -13.17 -10.64
CA ILE A 137 -7.94 -13.30 -11.44
C ILE A 137 -7.48 -14.75 -11.55
N LEU A 138 -7.52 -15.52 -10.47
CA LEU A 138 -7.04 -16.90 -10.48
C LEU A 138 -8.08 -17.86 -11.05
N TYR A 139 -9.34 -17.71 -10.65
CA TYR A 139 -10.38 -18.72 -10.84
C TYR A 139 -11.52 -18.26 -11.77
N ASP A 140 -11.40 -17.08 -12.38
CA ASP A 140 -12.42 -16.48 -13.24
C ASP A 140 -13.80 -16.38 -12.58
N VAL A 141 -13.84 -16.29 -11.25
CA VAL A 141 -15.10 -16.21 -10.50
C VAL A 141 -15.69 -14.80 -10.64
N PRO A 142 -17.01 -14.66 -10.87
CA PRO A 142 -17.69 -13.37 -11.01
C PRO A 142 -17.79 -12.61 -9.67
N THR A 143 -16.69 -12.00 -9.24
CA THR A 143 -16.60 -11.23 -7.98
C THR A 143 -16.54 -9.72 -8.21
N ASN A 144 -16.87 -8.96 -7.17
CA ASN A 144 -16.96 -7.50 -7.23
C ASN A 144 -15.69 -6.81 -6.74
N VAL A 145 -14.77 -6.55 -7.68
CA VAL A 145 -13.48 -5.89 -7.41
C VAL A 145 -13.60 -4.37 -7.35
N VAL A 146 -13.87 -3.84 -6.15
CA VAL A 146 -14.05 -2.38 -5.98
C VAL A 146 -12.91 -1.78 -5.16
N ASP A 147 -11.99 -1.10 -5.84
CA ASP A 147 -10.98 -0.22 -5.25
C ASP A 147 -11.34 1.27 -5.49
N GLY A 148 -10.45 2.19 -5.08
CA GLY A 148 -10.66 3.62 -5.31
C GLY A 148 -10.62 4.04 -6.79
N ASN A 149 -10.09 3.21 -7.69
CA ASN A 149 -10.15 3.44 -9.13
C ASN A 149 -11.53 3.07 -9.67
N VAL A 150 -12.05 1.90 -9.32
CA VAL A 150 -13.38 1.44 -9.70
C VAL A 150 -14.46 2.34 -9.10
N GLU A 151 -14.34 2.75 -7.83
CA GLU A 151 -15.24 3.75 -7.21
C GLU A 151 -15.34 5.03 -8.06
N ARG A 152 -14.20 5.53 -8.55
CA ARG A 152 -14.16 6.75 -9.40
C ARG A 152 -14.78 6.50 -10.77
N VAL A 153 -14.49 5.36 -11.40
CA VAL A 153 -15.10 5.02 -12.70
C VAL A 153 -16.61 4.93 -12.56
N MET A 154 -17.11 4.22 -11.55
CA MET A 154 -18.55 4.10 -11.29
C MET A 154 -19.19 5.46 -10.99
N ALA A 155 -18.55 6.29 -10.16
CA ALA A 155 -19.08 7.61 -9.83
C ALA A 155 -19.23 8.50 -11.07
N ARG A 156 -18.32 8.38 -12.05
CA ARG A 156 -18.38 9.11 -13.32
C ARG A 156 -19.36 8.50 -14.30
N LEU A 157 -19.33 7.18 -14.47
CA LEU A 157 -20.21 6.45 -15.39
C LEU A 157 -21.69 6.75 -15.09
N PHE A 158 -22.05 6.78 -13.81
CA PHE A 158 -23.42 7.00 -13.34
C PHE A 158 -23.69 8.42 -12.80
N ALA A 159 -22.69 9.32 -12.82
CA ALA A 159 -22.79 10.67 -12.26
C ALA A 159 -23.38 10.71 -10.83
N VAL A 160 -22.86 9.86 -9.94
CA VAL A 160 -23.35 9.66 -8.57
C VAL A 160 -23.24 10.95 -7.75
N GLN A 161 -24.37 11.39 -7.18
CA GLN A 161 -24.49 12.67 -6.46
C GLN A 161 -24.19 12.57 -4.97
N ASN A 162 -24.22 11.36 -4.40
CA ASN A 162 -23.81 11.18 -3.02
C ASN A 162 -22.28 11.38 -2.92
N PRO A 163 -21.77 12.19 -1.96
CA PRO A 163 -20.33 12.34 -1.80
C PRO A 163 -19.68 11.14 -1.10
N LEU A 164 -18.43 10.87 -1.42
CA LEU A 164 -17.59 9.97 -0.63
C LEU A 164 -17.33 10.58 0.76
N PRO A 165 -17.31 9.76 1.83
CA PRO A 165 -17.37 8.29 1.81
C PRO A 165 -18.78 7.69 1.76
N GLY A 166 -19.85 8.48 1.88
CA GLY A 166 -21.24 8.01 1.91
C GLY A 166 -21.69 7.25 0.66
N ALA A 167 -21.10 7.56 -0.50
CA ALA A 167 -21.42 6.91 -1.77
C ALA A 167 -20.91 5.46 -1.92
N LYS A 168 -20.01 4.98 -1.05
CA LYS A 168 -19.35 3.67 -1.22
C LYS A 168 -20.33 2.50 -1.40
N PRO A 169 -21.41 2.36 -0.61
CA PRO A 169 -22.38 1.28 -0.79
C PRO A 169 -23.10 1.33 -2.15
N GLU A 170 -23.45 2.53 -2.62
CA GLU A 170 -24.08 2.75 -3.93
C GLU A 170 -23.13 2.39 -5.07
N LEU A 171 -21.88 2.88 -5.01
CA LEU A 171 -20.85 2.58 -6.01
C LEU A 171 -20.54 1.09 -6.09
N ARG A 172 -20.53 0.39 -4.96
CA ARG A 172 -20.35 -1.07 -4.92
C ARG A 172 -21.51 -1.80 -5.60
N LYS A 173 -22.75 -1.38 -5.39
CA LYS A 173 -23.93 -1.95 -6.08
C LYS A 173 -23.89 -1.69 -7.59
N LEU A 174 -23.49 -0.49 -8.00
CA LEU A 174 -23.34 -0.14 -9.42
C LEU A 174 -22.25 -0.98 -10.09
N ALA A 175 -21.07 -1.13 -9.47
CA ALA A 175 -20.02 -2.03 -9.95
C ALA A 175 -20.51 -3.48 -10.07
N HIS A 176 -21.24 -3.96 -9.05
CA HIS A 176 -21.78 -5.32 -9.05
C HIS A 176 -22.70 -5.60 -10.25
N SER A 177 -23.50 -4.60 -10.66
CA SER A 177 -24.44 -4.72 -11.79
C SER A 177 -23.77 -4.96 -13.14
N LEU A 178 -22.45 -4.78 -13.24
CA LEU A 178 -21.67 -4.98 -14.45
C LEU A 178 -20.94 -6.32 -14.48
N ILE A 179 -21.07 -7.16 -13.45
CA ILE A 179 -20.38 -8.44 -13.36
C ILE A 179 -21.17 -9.52 -14.11
N THR A 180 -20.46 -10.33 -14.90
CA THR A 180 -20.99 -11.56 -15.50
C THR A 180 -19.94 -12.66 -15.38
N ASP A 181 -20.37 -13.90 -15.62
CA ASP A 181 -19.57 -15.13 -15.70
C ASP A 181 -18.58 -15.16 -16.88
N GLN A 182 -18.79 -14.34 -17.90
CA GLN A 182 -17.92 -14.28 -19.08
C GLN A 182 -16.68 -13.43 -18.82
N ARG A 183 -15.48 -14.05 -18.83
CA ARG A 183 -14.18 -13.37 -18.68
C ARG A 183 -14.13 -12.48 -17.43
N SER A 184 -14.58 -13.00 -16.29
CA SER A 184 -14.69 -12.24 -15.05
C SER A 184 -13.34 -11.68 -14.57
N GLY A 185 -12.27 -12.47 -14.67
CA GLY A 185 -10.90 -12.10 -14.34
C GLY A 185 -10.33 -11.03 -15.26
N ASP A 186 -10.59 -11.10 -16.55
CA ASP A 186 -10.18 -10.04 -17.49
C ASP A 186 -10.96 -8.77 -17.24
N TYR A 187 -12.28 -8.86 -17.01
CA TYR A 187 -13.09 -7.70 -16.66
C TYR A 187 -12.58 -7.01 -15.40
N ALA A 188 -12.22 -7.79 -14.37
CA ALA A 188 -11.68 -7.28 -13.12
C ALA A 188 -10.41 -6.46 -13.37
N GLN A 189 -9.49 -6.97 -14.19
CA GLN A 189 -8.26 -6.27 -14.55
C GLN A 189 -8.52 -5.07 -15.46
N ALA A 190 -9.43 -5.20 -16.42
CA ALA A 190 -9.80 -4.16 -17.37
C ALA A 190 -10.40 -2.94 -16.68
N ILE A 191 -11.31 -3.12 -15.70
CA ILE A 191 -11.92 -2.00 -14.99
C ILE A 191 -10.91 -1.27 -14.10
N MET A 192 -9.96 -2.00 -13.50
CA MET A 192 -8.84 -1.42 -12.76
C MET A 192 -7.89 -0.63 -13.70
N ASP A 193 -7.55 -1.19 -14.86
CA ASP A 193 -6.72 -0.54 -15.88
C ASP A 193 -7.41 0.71 -16.46
N LEU A 194 -8.70 0.65 -16.75
CA LEU A 194 -9.50 1.80 -17.20
C LEU A 194 -9.39 2.94 -16.19
N GLY A 195 -9.60 2.64 -14.91
CA GLY A 195 -9.48 3.62 -13.83
C GLY A 195 -8.06 4.19 -13.71
N ALA A 196 -7.03 3.35 -13.85
CA ALA A 196 -5.64 3.74 -13.69
C ALA A 196 -5.07 4.57 -14.87
N LEU A 197 -5.43 4.24 -16.11
CA LEU A 197 -4.79 4.76 -17.32
C LEU A 197 -5.60 5.84 -18.04
N VAL A 198 -6.93 5.71 -18.01
CA VAL A 198 -7.84 6.51 -18.83
C VAL A 198 -8.68 7.42 -17.95
N CYS A 199 -9.47 6.82 -17.05
CA CYS A 199 -10.36 7.53 -16.14
C CYS A 199 -9.59 8.00 -14.90
N THR A 200 -8.51 8.75 -15.11
CA THR A 200 -7.58 9.20 -14.06
C THR A 200 -8.20 10.26 -13.13
N PRO A 201 -7.67 10.44 -11.89
CA PRO A 201 -8.22 11.43 -10.95
C PRO A 201 -8.17 12.86 -11.48
N LYS A 202 -7.05 13.26 -12.07
CA LYS A 202 -6.81 14.58 -12.66
C LYS A 202 -6.69 14.41 -14.17
N SER A 203 -7.53 15.11 -14.93
CA SER A 203 -7.54 15.11 -16.41
C SER A 203 -7.79 13.72 -17.02
N PRO A 204 -9.00 13.15 -16.88
CA PRO A 204 -9.35 11.89 -17.51
C PRO A 204 -9.26 12.00 -19.05
N LYS A 205 -8.72 10.95 -19.68
CA LYS A 205 -8.55 10.85 -21.14
C LYS A 205 -9.86 10.39 -21.81
N CYS A 206 -10.91 11.19 -21.71
CA CYS A 206 -12.26 10.79 -22.17
C CYS A 206 -12.29 10.41 -23.66
N GLY A 207 -11.51 11.07 -24.52
CA GLY A 207 -11.46 10.80 -25.96
C GLY A 207 -10.98 9.39 -26.34
N THR A 208 -10.26 8.70 -25.44
CA THR A 208 -9.81 7.31 -25.64
C THR A 208 -10.55 6.32 -24.73
N CYS A 209 -11.61 6.76 -24.05
CA CYS A 209 -12.35 5.92 -23.11
C CYS A 209 -13.38 5.04 -23.84
N PRO A 210 -13.34 3.70 -23.67
CA PRO A 210 -14.34 2.81 -24.30
C PRO A 210 -15.77 3.11 -23.83
N TRP A 211 -15.93 3.71 -22.66
CA TRP A 211 -17.24 4.05 -22.08
C TRP A 211 -17.65 5.50 -22.26
N MET A 212 -16.92 6.29 -23.06
CA MET A 212 -17.20 7.73 -23.24
C MET A 212 -18.67 8.01 -23.59
N LYS A 213 -19.23 7.25 -24.54
CA LYS A 213 -20.62 7.42 -25.02
C LYS A 213 -21.69 7.02 -24.00
N SER A 214 -21.31 6.28 -22.96
CA SER A 214 -22.23 5.82 -21.91
C SER A 214 -22.00 6.50 -20.56
N CYS A 215 -21.04 7.41 -20.48
CA CYS A 215 -20.63 8.05 -19.23
C CYS A 215 -21.46 9.30 -18.95
N ALA A 216 -22.37 9.23 -17.97
CA ALA A 216 -23.24 10.34 -17.60
C ALA A 216 -22.47 11.60 -17.16
N ALA A 217 -21.32 11.45 -16.48
CA ALA A 217 -20.51 12.61 -16.11
C ALA A 217 -19.79 13.26 -17.30
N HIS A 218 -19.53 12.51 -18.37
CA HIS A 218 -18.98 13.05 -19.62
C HIS A 218 -20.06 13.80 -20.40
N GLU A 219 -21.27 13.24 -20.49
CA GLU A 219 -22.45 13.90 -21.08
C GLU A 219 -22.76 15.24 -20.39
N LYS A 220 -22.58 15.32 -19.06
CA LYS A 220 -22.69 16.57 -18.27
C LYS A 220 -21.52 17.55 -18.47
N GLY A 221 -20.50 17.20 -19.25
CA GLY A 221 -19.35 18.06 -19.54
C GLY A 221 -18.32 18.22 -18.43
N ASN A 222 -18.50 17.61 -17.25
CA ASN A 222 -17.58 17.76 -16.10
C ASN A 222 -17.28 16.45 -15.35
N PRO A 223 -16.61 15.47 -16.00
CA PRO A 223 -16.23 14.22 -15.34
C PRO A 223 -15.20 14.42 -14.22
N GLY A 224 -14.43 15.51 -14.26
CA GLY A 224 -13.41 15.83 -13.26
C GLY A 224 -13.98 16.09 -11.85
N GLN A 225 -15.25 16.53 -11.77
CA GLN A 225 -15.93 16.77 -10.51
C GLN A 225 -16.22 15.49 -9.71
N PHE A 226 -16.35 14.35 -10.39
CA PHE A 226 -16.70 13.07 -9.77
C PHE A 226 -15.46 12.21 -9.44
N PRO A 227 -15.47 11.47 -8.32
CA PRO A 227 -16.53 11.42 -7.31
C PRO A 227 -16.60 12.71 -6.48
N LEU A 228 -17.82 13.09 -6.09
CA LEU A 228 -18.00 14.14 -5.09
C LEU A 228 -17.36 13.68 -3.78
N ARG A 229 -16.81 14.63 -3.01
CA ARG A 229 -16.13 14.36 -1.75
C ARG A 229 -16.62 15.34 -0.71
N THR A 230 -16.86 14.85 0.50
CA THR A 230 -17.05 15.74 1.65
C THR A 230 -15.76 16.50 1.93
N ALA A 231 -15.91 17.72 2.47
CA ALA A 231 -14.77 18.49 2.96
C ALA A 231 -14.06 17.67 4.05
N LYS A 232 -12.73 17.56 3.94
CA LYS A 232 -11.95 16.89 4.97
C LYS A 232 -11.79 17.84 6.15
N PRO A 233 -11.93 17.36 7.41
CA PRO A 233 -11.57 18.16 8.56
C PRO A 233 -10.06 18.50 8.51
N PRO A 234 -9.62 19.56 9.21
CA PRO A 234 -8.21 19.86 9.36
C PRO A 234 -7.45 18.63 9.83
N ARG A 235 -6.29 18.38 9.22
CA ARG A 235 -5.44 17.26 9.62
C ARG A 235 -4.89 17.56 11.02
N PRO A 236 -5.06 16.67 12.02
CA PRO A 236 -4.46 16.85 13.32
C PRO A 236 -2.93 17.00 13.23
N GLU A 237 -2.37 17.85 14.06
CA GLU A 237 -0.92 17.93 14.26
C GLU A 237 -0.53 17.19 15.53
N ARG A 238 0.62 16.52 15.47
CA ARG A 238 1.25 15.86 16.61
C ARG A 238 2.69 16.29 16.71
N PHE A 239 3.23 16.20 17.92
CA PHE A 239 4.57 16.65 18.24
C PHE A 239 5.37 15.53 18.91
N GLY A 240 6.68 15.57 18.73
CA GLY A 240 7.62 14.65 19.36
C GLY A 240 9.03 15.24 19.41
N MET A 241 9.88 14.59 20.19
CA MET A 241 11.32 14.87 20.22
C MET A 241 12.07 13.54 20.08
N VAL A 242 13.15 13.55 19.30
CA VAL A 242 13.99 12.37 19.08
C VAL A 242 15.44 12.67 19.41
N PHE A 243 16.14 11.64 19.88
CA PHE A 243 17.49 11.70 20.41
C PHE A 243 18.41 10.82 19.55
N VAL A 244 19.19 11.45 18.69
CA VAL A 244 20.21 10.79 17.87
C VAL A 244 21.49 10.71 18.68
N LEU A 245 21.71 9.55 19.31
CA LEU A 245 22.95 9.25 20.00
C LEU A 245 23.94 8.62 19.03
N GLN A 246 25.11 9.22 18.88
CA GLN A 246 26.16 8.76 17.98
C GLN A 246 27.44 8.43 18.74
N ASN A 247 28.05 7.29 18.40
CA ASN A 247 29.37 6.88 18.85
C ASN A 247 30.17 6.50 17.61
N GLU A 248 31.30 7.17 17.37
CA GLU A 248 32.13 6.98 16.17
C GLU A 248 31.26 6.89 14.89
N ASN A 249 31.23 5.71 14.25
CA ASN A 249 30.48 5.42 13.03
C ASN A 249 29.16 4.65 13.28
N GLN A 250 28.61 4.74 14.48
CA GLN A 250 27.40 4.05 14.89
C GLN A 250 26.37 4.99 15.48
N ILE A 251 25.09 4.62 15.32
CA ILE A 251 23.96 5.29 15.97
C ILE A 251 23.14 4.30 16.80
N LEU A 252 22.60 4.78 17.90
CA LEU A 252 21.68 3.97 18.71
C LEU A 252 20.31 3.89 18.05
N LEU A 253 19.86 2.67 17.76
CA LEU A 253 18.51 2.39 17.29
C LEU A 253 17.74 1.55 18.31
N GLN A 254 16.41 1.64 18.25
CA GLN A 254 15.47 0.85 19.03
C GLN A 254 14.40 0.25 18.11
N LYS A 255 13.77 -0.85 18.55
CA LYS A 255 12.66 -1.47 17.82
C LYS A 255 11.35 -0.91 18.33
N ARG A 256 10.47 -0.46 17.44
CA ARG A 256 9.11 -0.05 17.82
C ARG A 256 8.29 -1.27 18.21
N PRO A 257 7.35 -1.12 19.16
CA PRO A 257 6.39 -2.18 19.47
C PRO A 257 5.70 -2.72 18.21
N GLU A 258 5.39 -4.01 18.17
CA GLU A 258 4.75 -4.63 17.00
C GLU A 258 3.39 -4.00 16.68
N LYS A 259 2.62 -3.61 17.69
CA LYS A 259 1.31 -2.97 17.50
C LYS A 259 1.45 -1.45 17.41
N GLY A 260 0.70 -0.84 16.50
CA GLY A 260 0.63 0.62 16.34
C GLY A 260 1.33 1.17 15.09
N LEU A 261 1.51 2.49 15.04
CA LEU A 261 2.08 3.17 13.88
C LEU A 261 3.57 2.83 13.74
N LEU A 262 3.98 2.43 12.52
CA LEU A 262 5.33 1.94 12.21
C LEU A 262 5.76 0.75 13.09
N GLY A 263 4.82 -0.12 13.47
CA GLY A 263 5.11 -1.23 14.38
C GLY A 263 6.13 -2.23 13.83
N GLY A 264 7.04 -2.70 14.70
CA GLY A 264 8.13 -3.60 14.34
C GLY A 264 9.27 -2.96 13.52
N MET A 265 9.19 -1.65 13.25
CA MET A 265 10.25 -0.92 12.54
C MET A 265 11.29 -0.34 13.50
N SER A 266 12.48 -0.05 12.99
CA SER A 266 13.53 0.61 13.78
C SER A 266 13.26 2.11 13.91
N GLN A 267 13.70 2.69 15.02
CA GLN A 267 13.62 4.12 15.32
C GLN A 267 14.88 4.58 16.07
N VAL A 268 15.09 5.88 16.16
CA VAL A 268 15.94 6.43 17.23
C VAL A 268 15.10 6.62 18.51
N PRO A 269 15.71 6.64 19.70
CA PRO A 269 15.03 6.96 20.95
C PRO A 269 14.26 8.29 20.86
N GLY A 270 13.12 8.40 21.55
CA GLY A 270 12.31 9.60 21.50
C GLY A 270 11.03 9.53 22.32
N THR A 271 10.36 10.67 22.42
CA THR A 271 9.13 10.83 23.19
C THR A 271 7.92 10.19 22.48
N PRO A 272 6.86 9.84 23.22
CA PRO A 272 5.55 9.57 22.65
C PRO A 272 5.03 10.74 21.81
N TRP A 273 4.29 10.45 20.75
CA TRP A 273 3.68 11.48 19.90
C TRP A 273 2.32 11.90 20.44
N ASN A 274 2.20 13.17 20.81
CA ASN A 274 1.02 13.77 21.42
C ASN A 274 0.57 15.00 20.63
N ASP A 275 -0.49 15.66 21.07
CA ASP A 275 -1.05 16.90 20.52
C ASP A 275 -0.44 18.18 21.13
N ARG A 276 0.60 18.03 21.97
CA ARG A 276 1.26 19.09 22.72
C ARG A 276 2.75 19.13 22.41
N ILE A 277 3.32 20.31 22.22
CA ILE A 277 4.77 20.46 22.07
C ILE A 277 5.47 20.02 23.38
N TRP A 278 6.49 19.17 23.25
CA TRP A 278 7.36 18.81 24.37
C TRP A 278 8.30 19.95 24.73
N THR A 279 8.44 20.25 26.01
CA THR A 279 9.60 21.03 26.49
C THR A 279 10.85 20.14 26.51
N VAL A 280 12.04 20.76 26.40
CA VAL A 280 13.31 20.03 26.48
C VAL A 280 13.45 19.28 27.81
N ALA A 281 13.05 19.91 28.92
CA ALA A 281 13.11 19.31 30.25
C ALA A 281 12.22 18.06 30.37
N GLU A 282 10.98 18.10 29.88
CA GLU A 282 10.08 16.94 29.88
C GLU A 282 10.62 15.82 28.97
N ALA A 283 11.17 16.18 27.82
CA ALA A 283 11.68 15.23 26.84
C ALA A 283 12.97 14.54 27.27
N HIS A 284 13.82 15.19 28.08
CA HIS A 284 15.07 14.62 28.59
C HIS A 284 14.87 13.33 29.40
N ALA A 285 13.70 13.11 30.00
CA ALA A 285 13.36 11.84 30.65
C ALA A 285 13.34 10.64 29.67
N PHE A 286 13.27 10.90 28.37
CA PHE A 286 13.31 9.90 27.29
C PHE A 286 14.65 9.85 26.57
N ALA A 287 15.62 10.70 26.95
CA ALA A 287 16.96 10.64 26.40
C ALA A 287 17.66 9.37 26.90
N PRO A 288 18.43 8.68 26.03
CA PRO A 288 19.11 7.43 26.41
C PRO A 288 20.19 7.64 27.47
N CYS A 289 20.70 8.86 27.61
CA CYS A 289 21.69 9.24 28.62
C CYS A 289 21.65 10.74 28.93
N ALA A 290 22.27 11.11 30.06
CA ALA A 290 22.59 12.50 30.35
C ALA A 290 23.70 13.00 29.41
N GLY A 291 23.67 14.30 29.10
CA GLY A 291 24.67 14.96 28.27
C GLY A 291 24.16 16.27 27.69
N ASP A 292 25.05 17.01 27.04
CA ASP A 292 24.75 18.30 26.41
C ASP A 292 24.17 18.08 25.01
N TRP A 293 22.88 17.71 24.98
CA TRP A 293 22.14 17.46 23.75
C TRP A 293 21.99 18.73 22.89
N GLN A 294 22.48 18.67 21.65
CA GLN A 294 22.42 19.76 20.68
C GLN A 294 21.15 19.69 19.85
N LYS A 295 20.43 20.80 19.70
CA LYS A 295 19.24 20.87 18.83
C LYS A 295 19.68 21.03 17.37
N MET A 296 19.36 20.05 16.54
CA MET A 296 19.73 20.02 15.12
C MET A 296 18.67 20.65 14.21
N GLY A 297 17.41 20.64 14.63
CA GLY A 297 16.32 21.21 13.85
C GLY A 297 14.98 20.54 14.11
N GLU A 298 14.04 20.76 13.18
CA GLU A 298 12.70 20.15 13.21
C GLU A 298 12.37 19.49 11.86
N ILE A 299 11.78 18.30 11.92
CA ILE A 299 11.24 17.59 10.77
C ILE A 299 9.73 17.57 10.83
N ARG A 300 9.08 18.09 9.78
CA ARG A 300 7.66 17.85 9.52
C ARG A 300 7.48 16.62 8.64
N HIS A 301 6.76 15.63 9.15
CA HIS A 301 6.44 14.39 8.45
C HIS A 301 4.93 14.18 8.37
N VAL A 302 4.43 13.86 7.17
CA VAL A 302 2.99 13.73 6.94
C VAL A 302 2.60 12.26 6.85
N PHE A 303 1.75 11.82 7.77
CA PHE A 303 0.99 10.57 7.66
C PHE A 303 -0.38 10.85 7.04
N THR A 304 -1.07 9.79 6.59
CA THR A 304 -2.42 9.92 6.02
C THR A 304 -3.40 10.57 7.00
N HIS A 305 -3.27 10.29 8.30
CA HIS A 305 -4.22 10.67 9.34
C HIS A 305 -3.80 11.88 10.19
N PHE A 306 -2.51 12.24 10.23
CA PHE A 306 -1.99 13.38 11.00
C PHE A 306 -0.64 13.84 10.44
N SER A 307 -0.22 15.06 10.75
CA SER A 307 1.16 15.53 10.54
C SER A 307 1.93 15.50 11.86
N LEU A 308 3.18 15.04 11.81
CA LEU A 308 4.09 14.97 12.94
C LEU A 308 5.17 16.02 12.76
N ASN A 309 5.36 16.87 13.77
CA ASN A 309 6.52 17.75 13.90
C ASN A 309 7.46 17.15 14.95
N VAL A 310 8.71 16.88 14.57
CA VAL A 310 9.68 16.24 15.47
C VAL A 310 10.91 17.12 15.63
N GLN A 311 11.22 17.51 16.85
CA GLN A 311 12.49 18.15 17.18
C GLN A 311 13.59 17.11 17.26
N VAL A 312 14.74 17.39 16.64
CA VAL A 312 15.88 16.47 16.58
C VAL A 312 16.98 16.98 17.50
N MET A 313 17.34 16.15 18.47
CA MET A 313 18.45 16.36 19.38
C MET A 313 19.58 15.38 19.02
N HIS A 314 20.84 15.82 19.09
CA HIS A 314 22.01 15.01 18.82
C HIS A 314 23.01 15.07 19.98
N LEU A 315 23.68 13.95 20.22
CA LEU A 315 24.78 13.87 21.17
C LEU A 315 25.84 12.88 20.65
N GLN A 316 27.08 13.34 20.58
CA GLN A 316 28.25 12.50 20.33
C GLN A 316 28.78 11.98 21.67
N VAL A 317 29.05 10.67 21.76
CA VAL A 317 29.66 10.03 22.93
C VAL A 317 30.94 9.29 22.57
N GLY A 318 31.92 9.29 23.48
CA GLY A 318 33.21 8.62 23.30
C GLY A 318 33.13 7.12 23.52
N ASP A 319 32.67 6.68 24.68
CA ASP A 319 32.49 5.25 24.98
C ASP A 319 31.09 4.75 24.60
N ARG A 320 31.00 3.47 24.22
CA ARG A 320 29.71 2.82 23.97
C ARG A 320 28.99 2.67 25.30
N LEU A 321 28.08 3.58 25.58
CA LEU A 321 27.06 3.36 26.59
C LEU A 321 26.35 2.04 26.25
N ASN A 322 26.24 1.14 27.23
CA ASN A 322 25.41 -0.07 27.09
C ASN A 322 23.94 0.37 27.18
N PRO A 323 23.19 0.40 26.07
CA PRO A 323 21.81 0.82 26.12
C PRO A 323 20.99 -0.22 26.90
N SER A 324 20.11 0.24 27.79
CA SER A 324 19.12 -0.62 28.45
C SER A 324 18.04 -1.12 27.48
N ASP A 325 17.82 -0.38 26.38
CA ASP A 325 16.92 -0.72 25.29
C ASP A 325 17.50 -0.20 23.95
N GLY A 326 17.67 -1.09 22.98
CA GLY A 326 18.20 -0.78 21.65
C GLY A 326 19.51 -1.49 21.29
N TRP A 327 20.07 -1.12 20.12
CA TRP A 327 21.35 -1.62 19.62
C TRP A 327 22.10 -0.54 18.84
N TRP A 328 23.44 -0.66 18.79
CA TRP A 328 24.29 0.20 17.99
C TRP A 328 24.31 -0.28 16.53
N ALA A 329 23.75 0.53 15.63
CA ALA A 329 23.74 0.26 14.19
C ALA A 329 24.86 1.03 13.48
N GLN A 330 25.59 0.34 12.60
CA GLN A 330 26.61 0.97 11.76
C GLN A 330 25.94 1.89 10.72
N ILE A 331 26.48 3.10 10.57
CA ILE A 331 25.91 4.14 9.71
C ILE A 331 25.84 3.70 8.24
N ASP A 332 26.88 3.01 7.75
CA ASP A 332 26.98 2.47 6.39
C ASP A 332 25.97 1.34 6.11
N ARG A 333 25.39 0.73 7.15
CA ARG A 333 24.42 -0.38 7.04
C ARG A 333 22.98 0.02 7.37
N LEU A 334 22.69 1.30 7.57
CA LEU A 334 21.34 1.77 7.91
C LEU A 334 20.29 1.48 6.84
N GLY A 335 20.70 1.30 5.59
CA GLY A 335 19.81 0.84 4.51
C GLY A 335 19.12 -0.49 4.81
N GLN A 336 19.75 -1.35 5.63
CA GLN A 336 19.26 -2.68 5.99
C GLN A 336 18.48 -2.69 7.30
N ALA A 337 18.53 -1.61 8.09
CA ALA A 337 17.96 -1.56 9.43
C ALA A 337 16.44 -1.33 9.48
N ALA A 338 15.70 -1.60 8.39
CA ALA A 338 14.25 -1.39 8.29
C ALA A 338 13.78 0.01 8.78
N LEU A 339 14.58 1.04 8.50
CA LEU A 339 14.35 2.39 9.02
C LEU A 339 13.24 3.12 8.23
N PRO A 340 12.17 3.64 8.88
CA PRO A 340 11.14 4.43 8.22
C PRO A 340 11.68 5.71 7.59
N SER A 341 10.99 6.24 6.56
CA SER A 341 11.37 7.50 5.91
C SER A 341 11.37 8.70 6.86
N LEU A 342 10.58 8.67 7.94
CA LEU A 342 10.67 9.65 9.04
C LEU A 342 12.08 9.67 9.63
N TYR A 343 12.57 8.53 10.10
CA TYR A 343 13.85 8.46 10.78
C TYR A 343 15.04 8.58 9.83
N LYS A 344 14.89 8.20 8.55
CA LYS A 344 15.89 8.54 7.51
C LYS A 344 16.08 10.06 7.39
N LYS A 345 14.99 10.84 7.46
CA LYS A 345 15.06 12.32 7.46
C LYS A 345 15.67 12.86 8.76
N VAL A 346 15.34 12.27 9.91
CA VAL A 346 15.93 12.63 11.21
C VAL A 346 17.44 12.47 11.17
N LEU A 347 17.92 11.31 10.72
CA LEU A 347 19.36 11.05 10.66
C LEU A 347 20.08 11.94 9.66
N GLY A 348 19.46 12.31 8.54
CA GLY A 348 20.05 13.27 7.60
C GLY A 348 20.17 14.71 8.11
N LEU A 349 19.68 15.03 9.32
CA LEU A 349 20.01 16.30 9.99
C LEU A 349 21.26 16.20 10.88
N CYS A 350 21.74 14.99 11.16
CA CYS A 350 22.83 14.73 12.11
C CYS A 350 24.06 14.12 11.44
N LEU A 351 23.84 13.30 10.41
CA LEU A 351 24.83 12.63 9.57
C LEU A 351 24.93 13.34 8.24
#